data_AF-A0A329RIG3-F1
#
_entry.id   AF-A0A329RIG3-F1
#
_cell.length_a   1.000
_cell.length_b   1.000
_cell.length_c   1.000
_cell.angle_alpha   90.00
_cell.angle_beta   90.00
_cell.angle_gamma   90.00
#
_symmetry.space_group_name_H-M   'P 1'
#
loop_
_entity.id
_entity.type
_entity.pdbx_description
1 polymer ?
#
loop_
_entity_poly.entity_id
_entity_poly.type
_entity_poly.pdbx_seq_one_letter_code
_entity_poly.pdbx_strand_id
1 'polypeptide(L)'
;MIAYPSVILAILAAVCLTASVRAHSNMILPLPTWPVSWSTNSPSGLIDGDTYLPVPDGMSYTTDPYDNTEAYWTAFNASNYTSLLELAKETQVLQTMATFGTATAECGFSLVNGTARDLPAEVEWNQLTSSHEGPCEVWCDDTRVFEDWNCALDYTSDPAKLPYDVSKCQGAFMLTSIWLALHALPWQVYTNCAPLTGDGSSSVDASAVGDESSTTSTTTTSASASTAVEASFTDDYTTSEDEYASTAATTIATTGAPATTTATPTVTSATTSDKCSVRRNRRNRRN
;
A
#
# COMPACT_ATOMS: atom_id res chain seq x y z
N MET A 1 25.27 -30.60 64.26
CA MET A 1 25.56 -30.48 62.81
C MET A 1 24.40 -31.06 62.03
N ILE A 2 23.49 -30.22 61.52
CA ILE A 2 22.76 -30.45 60.25
C ILE A 2 22.49 -29.04 59.72
N ALA A 3 23.19 -28.65 58.66
CA ALA A 3 22.96 -27.39 57.94
C ALA A 3 21.97 -27.68 56.80
N TYR A 4 20.90 -26.89 56.68
CA TYR A 4 19.99 -26.94 55.55
C TYR A 4 20.45 -25.95 54.48
N PRO A 5 20.50 -26.32 53.19
CA PRO A 5 20.86 -25.38 52.15
C PRO A 5 19.65 -24.52 51.77
N SER A 6 19.87 -23.21 51.71
CA SER A 6 18.92 -22.23 51.20
C SER A 6 18.69 -22.44 49.69
N VAL A 7 17.43 -22.64 49.30
CA VAL A 7 17.03 -22.68 47.89
C VAL A 7 16.91 -21.25 47.39
N ILE A 8 17.84 -20.83 46.52
CA ILE A 8 17.77 -19.55 45.81
C ILE A 8 16.88 -19.77 44.58
N LEU A 9 15.71 -19.14 44.57
CA LEU A 9 14.79 -19.11 43.45
C LEU A 9 15.26 -18.03 42.45
N ALA A 10 15.88 -18.44 41.35
CA ALA A 10 16.25 -17.52 40.27
C ALA A 10 15.02 -17.25 39.39
N ILE A 11 14.50 -16.02 39.44
CA ILE A 11 13.45 -15.55 38.53
C ILE A 11 14.13 -14.98 37.29
N LEU A 12 14.06 -15.70 36.16
CA LEU A 12 14.40 -15.12 34.86
C LEU A 12 13.24 -14.23 34.40
N ALA A 13 13.44 -12.92 34.39
CA ALA A 13 12.54 -12.00 33.71
C ALA A 13 12.87 -12.01 32.21
N ALA A 14 12.00 -12.62 31.41
CA ALA A 14 12.07 -12.50 29.95
C ALA A 14 11.51 -11.14 29.54
N VAL A 15 12.40 -10.21 29.17
CA VAL A 15 12.02 -8.95 28.55
C VAL A 15 11.75 -9.24 27.08
N CYS A 16 10.48 -9.35 26.71
CA CYS A 16 10.09 -9.33 25.30
C CYS A 16 10.29 -7.91 24.76
N LEU A 17 11.39 -7.66 24.05
CA LEU A 17 11.47 -6.53 23.14
C LEU A 17 10.45 -6.79 22.02
N THR A 18 9.28 -6.16 22.11
CA THR A 18 8.38 -6.05 20.97
C THR A 18 9.05 -5.09 19.99
N ALA A 19 9.83 -5.61 19.04
CA ALA A 19 10.16 -4.87 17.85
C ALA A 19 8.83 -4.54 17.17
N SER A 20 8.38 -3.29 17.30
CA SER A 20 7.23 -2.80 16.57
C SER A 20 7.67 -2.69 15.11
N VAL A 21 7.57 -3.78 14.36
CA VAL A 21 7.59 -3.72 12.90
C VAL A 21 6.42 -2.83 12.51
N ARG A 22 6.74 -1.59 12.16
CA ARG A 22 5.77 -0.58 11.74
C ARG A 22 5.44 -0.85 10.28
N ALA A 23 4.95 -2.05 9.99
CA ALA A 23 4.50 -2.47 8.67
C ALA A 23 3.17 -1.78 8.35
N HIS A 24 3.24 -0.52 7.93
CA HIS A 24 2.09 0.28 7.53
C HIS A 24 2.19 0.66 6.07
N SER A 25 1.25 0.17 5.25
CA SER A 25 1.14 0.57 3.85
C SER A 25 0.55 1.96 3.78
N ASN A 26 1.42 2.94 3.61
CA ASN A 26 1.06 4.35 3.61
C ASN A 26 2.13 5.20 2.91
N MET A 27 1.69 6.32 2.35
CA MET A 27 2.57 7.42 1.94
C MET A 27 3.32 7.96 3.15
N ILE A 28 4.65 8.11 3.04
CA ILE A 28 5.53 8.67 4.07
C ILE A 28 6.23 9.96 3.62
N LEU A 29 6.28 10.23 2.31
CA LEU A 29 6.75 11.49 1.74
C LEU A 29 5.83 11.91 0.58
N PRO A 30 5.23 13.12 0.61
CA PRO A 30 5.21 14.05 1.73
C PRO A 30 4.49 13.42 2.94
N LEU A 31 4.95 13.71 4.16
CA LEU A 31 4.44 13.03 5.37
C LEU A 31 2.97 13.43 5.65
N PRO A 32 1.99 12.52 5.54
CA PRO A 32 0.60 12.83 5.87
C PRO A 32 0.45 13.20 7.35
N THR A 33 -0.57 14.00 7.65
CA THR A 33 -1.02 14.18 9.04
C THR A 33 -2.08 13.15 9.34
N TRP A 34 -1.95 12.46 10.47
CA TRP A 34 -2.86 11.41 10.90
C TRP A 34 -3.68 11.87 12.11
N PRO A 35 -4.88 11.31 12.35
CA PRO A 35 -5.68 11.55 13.55
C PRO A 35 -4.96 11.27 14.87
N VAL A 36 -3.93 10.41 14.84
CA VAL A 36 -3.04 10.07 15.96
C VAL A 36 -1.58 10.22 15.53
N SER A 37 -0.62 10.02 16.43
CA SER A 37 0.82 10.21 16.15
C SER A 37 1.46 9.13 15.26
N TRP A 38 0.66 8.27 14.63
CA TRP A 38 1.11 7.19 13.75
C TRP A 38 0.17 6.94 12.58
N SER A 39 0.70 6.37 11.50
CA SER A 39 -0.07 5.91 10.34
C SER A 39 -0.78 4.58 10.59
N THR A 40 -1.69 4.22 9.69
CA THR A 40 -2.37 2.91 9.66
C THR A 40 -1.94 2.11 8.44
N ASN A 41 -2.01 0.78 8.54
CA ASN A 41 -1.75 -0.18 7.48
C ASN A 41 -3.04 -0.76 6.88
N SER A 42 -4.19 -0.29 7.38
CA SER A 42 -5.50 -0.76 6.98
C SER A 42 -5.95 -0.01 5.72
N PRO A 43 -6.65 -0.70 4.80
CA PRO A 43 -7.20 -0.04 3.62
C PRO A 43 -8.22 1.02 4.04
N SER A 44 -8.20 2.17 3.37
CA SER A 44 -9.17 3.25 3.55
C SER A 44 -10.53 2.94 2.92
N GLY A 45 -10.55 2.05 1.93
CA GLY A 45 -11.77 1.62 1.25
C GLY A 45 -11.70 0.19 0.76
N LEU A 46 -12.87 -0.40 0.53
CA LEU A 46 -13.00 -1.71 -0.11
C LEU A 46 -13.86 -1.58 -1.35
N ILE A 47 -13.46 -2.24 -2.44
CA ILE A 47 -14.24 -2.28 -3.69
C ILE A 47 -14.63 -3.73 -3.97
N ASP A 48 -15.93 -3.98 -4.13
CA ASP A 48 -16.44 -5.22 -4.70
C ASP A 48 -16.16 -5.22 -6.22
N GLY A 49 -14.91 -5.50 -6.58
CA GLY A 49 -14.35 -5.26 -7.91
C GLY A 49 -15.13 -5.90 -9.05
N ASP A 50 -15.64 -7.11 -8.86
CA ASP A 50 -16.46 -7.85 -9.83
C ASP A 50 -17.83 -7.22 -10.10
N THR A 51 -18.32 -6.37 -9.20
CA THR A 51 -19.57 -5.61 -9.38
C THR A 51 -19.39 -4.45 -10.36
N TYR A 52 -18.25 -3.76 -10.31
CA TYR A 52 -18.00 -2.53 -11.08
C TYR A 52 -17.14 -2.77 -12.33
N LEU A 53 -16.24 -3.75 -12.26
CA LEU A 53 -15.39 -4.20 -13.34
C LEU A 53 -15.58 -5.72 -13.48
N PRO A 54 -16.65 -6.18 -14.18
CA PRO A 54 -16.92 -7.60 -14.34
C PRO A 54 -15.70 -8.37 -14.87
N VAL A 55 -15.48 -9.56 -14.31
CA VAL A 55 -14.32 -10.40 -14.65
C VAL A 55 -14.30 -10.66 -16.16
N PRO A 56 -13.19 -10.36 -16.87
CA PRO A 56 -13.08 -10.64 -18.29
C PRO A 56 -13.16 -12.13 -18.61
N ASP A 57 -13.62 -12.47 -19.82
CA ASP A 57 -13.73 -13.84 -20.28
C ASP A 57 -12.40 -14.60 -20.17
N GLY A 58 -12.39 -15.69 -19.40
CA GLY A 58 -11.21 -16.54 -19.22
C GLY A 58 -10.20 -16.04 -18.18
N MET A 59 -10.49 -14.94 -17.47
CA MET A 59 -9.66 -14.38 -16.41
C MET A 59 -10.28 -14.61 -15.01
N SER A 60 -9.58 -14.17 -13.95
CA SER A 60 -10.02 -14.27 -12.56
C SER A 60 -9.48 -13.11 -11.72
N TYR A 61 -10.17 -12.78 -10.63
CA TYR A 61 -9.68 -11.91 -9.55
C TYR A 61 -9.30 -12.68 -8.28
N THR A 62 -9.22 -14.01 -8.37
CA THR A 62 -8.94 -14.91 -7.23
C THR A 62 -7.74 -15.82 -7.48
N THR A 63 -6.86 -15.41 -8.39
CA THR A 63 -5.59 -16.06 -8.71
C THR A 63 -4.45 -15.32 -7.99
N ASP A 64 -3.22 -15.40 -8.48
CA ASP A 64 -2.12 -14.63 -7.91
C ASP A 64 -2.26 -13.13 -8.22
N PRO A 65 -1.59 -12.25 -7.43
CA PRO A 65 -1.73 -10.80 -7.58
C PRO A 65 -1.37 -10.25 -8.96
N TYR A 66 -0.41 -10.86 -9.66
CA TYR A 66 -0.02 -10.43 -11.01
C TYR A 66 -1.16 -10.70 -12.01
N ASP A 67 -1.65 -11.94 -12.06
CA ASP A 67 -2.75 -12.34 -12.94
C ASP A 67 -4.04 -11.55 -12.63
N ASN A 68 -4.33 -11.28 -11.36
CA ASN A 68 -5.46 -10.43 -10.96
C ASN A 68 -5.29 -8.99 -11.46
N THR A 69 -4.05 -8.48 -11.50
CA THR A 69 -3.73 -7.13 -12.02
C THR A 69 -3.91 -7.06 -13.53
N GLU A 70 -3.54 -8.10 -14.28
CA GLU A 70 -3.83 -8.20 -15.71
C GLU A 70 -5.34 -8.25 -15.98
N ALA A 71 -6.10 -9.00 -15.16
CA ALA A 71 -7.55 -9.05 -15.25
C ALA A 71 -8.19 -7.69 -14.97
N TYR A 72 -7.71 -6.98 -13.94
CA TYR A 72 -8.16 -5.63 -13.62
C TYR A 72 -7.97 -4.69 -14.80
N TRP A 73 -6.78 -4.64 -15.40
CA TRP A 73 -6.51 -3.73 -16.51
C TRP A 73 -7.31 -4.08 -17.76
N THR A 74 -7.56 -5.35 -18.00
CA THR A 74 -8.45 -5.79 -19.08
C THR A 74 -9.87 -5.27 -18.88
N ALA A 75 -10.42 -5.37 -17.66
CA ALA A 75 -11.76 -4.87 -17.34
C ALA A 75 -11.81 -3.33 -17.29
N PHE A 76 -10.82 -2.69 -16.66
CA PHE A 76 -10.71 -1.24 -16.51
C PHE A 76 -10.64 -0.55 -17.86
N ASN A 77 -9.81 -1.04 -18.78
CA ASN A 77 -9.69 -0.49 -20.14
C ASN A 77 -10.96 -0.68 -20.99
N ALA A 78 -11.82 -1.64 -20.64
CA ALA A 78 -13.13 -1.84 -21.26
C ALA A 78 -14.25 -1.02 -20.58
N SER A 79 -13.96 -0.38 -19.45
CA SER A 79 -14.89 0.42 -18.66
C SER A 79 -14.93 1.89 -19.12
N ASN A 80 -15.71 2.71 -18.42
CA ASN A 80 -15.74 4.16 -18.63
C ASN A 80 -14.90 4.94 -17.61
N TYR A 81 -14.27 4.26 -16.65
CA TYR A 81 -13.39 4.91 -15.69
C TYR A 81 -12.11 5.38 -16.39
N THR A 82 -11.67 6.60 -16.07
CA THR A 82 -10.49 7.23 -16.67
C THR A 82 -9.28 7.21 -15.73
N SER A 83 -9.53 6.97 -14.44
CA SER A 83 -8.48 6.84 -13.42
C SER A 83 -8.84 5.87 -12.31
N LEU A 84 -7.81 5.38 -11.63
CA LEU A 84 -7.98 4.62 -10.40
C LEU A 84 -8.63 5.48 -9.31
N LEU A 85 -8.22 6.74 -9.17
CA LEU A 85 -8.81 7.65 -8.19
C LEU A 85 -10.31 7.87 -8.43
N GLU A 86 -10.76 8.02 -9.68
CA GLU A 86 -12.18 8.09 -10.05
C GLU A 86 -12.92 6.80 -9.69
N LEU A 87 -12.41 5.63 -10.14
CA LEU A 87 -12.99 4.34 -9.80
C LEU A 87 -13.17 4.20 -8.28
N ALA A 88 -12.14 4.50 -7.51
CA ALA A 88 -12.19 4.39 -6.06
C ALA A 88 -13.21 5.37 -5.45
N LYS A 89 -13.22 6.64 -5.88
CA LYS A 89 -14.17 7.65 -5.37
C LYS A 89 -15.63 7.26 -5.62
N GLU A 90 -15.93 6.62 -6.76
CA GLU A 90 -17.30 6.26 -7.12
C GLU A 90 -17.78 4.93 -6.51
N THR A 91 -16.88 4.00 -6.22
CA THR A 91 -17.26 2.60 -5.96
C THR A 91 -16.87 2.07 -4.58
N GLN A 92 -15.91 2.69 -3.90
CA GLN A 92 -15.39 2.16 -2.64
C GLN A 92 -16.39 2.33 -1.49
N VAL A 93 -16.44 1.32 -0.62
CA VAL A 93 -17.03 1.43 0.71
C VAL A 93 -15.94 1.89 1.68
N LEU A 94 -16.06 3.13 2.15
CA LEU A 94 -15.11 3.74 3.09
C LEU A 94 -15.07 3.00 4.42
N GLN A 95 -13.86 2.73 4.89
CA GLN A 95 -13.62 2.00 6.13
C GLN A 95 -13.65 2.92 7.34
N THR A 96 -14.03 2.37 8.50
CA THR A 96 -14.01 3.10 9.78
C THR A 96 -13.22 2.32 10.81
N MET A 97 -12.30 3.01 11.47
CA MET A 97 -11.46 2.46 12.53
C MET A 97 -11.68 3.25 13.82
N ALA A 98 -11.75 2.56 14.96
CA ALA A 98 -11.96 3.22 16.26
C ALA A 98 -10.93 4.34 16.55
N THR A 99 -9.68 4.16 16.10
CA THR A 99 -8.58 5.10 16.36
C THR A 99 -8.46 6.22 15.32
N PHE A 100 -8.86 5.96 14.07
CA PHE A 100 -8.68 6.89 12.95
C PHE A 100 -9.98 7.57 12.50
N GLY A 101 -11.13 7.12 13.00
CA GLY A 101 -12.44 7.55 12.51
C GLY A 101 -12.78 6.89 11.18
N THR A 102 -13.68 7.52 10.43
CA THR A 102 -14.07 7.09 9.08
C THR A 102 -13.12 7.71 8.06
N ALA A 103 -12.58 6.88 7.16
CA ALA A 103 -11.79 7.34 6.04
C ALA A 103 -12.60 8.23 5.10
N THR A 104 -11.93 9.11 4.35
CA THR A 104 -12.55 9.87 3.25
C THR A 104 -12.05 9.37 1.90
N ALA A 105 -12.80 9.65 0.84
CA ALA A 105 -12.40 9.24 -0.51
C ALA A 105 -11.16 10.02 -1.01
N GLU A 106 -10.97 11.24 -0.50
CA GLU A 106 -9.89 12.16 -0.90
C GLU A 106 -8.55 11.85 -0.22
N CYS A 107 -8.58 11.42 1.05
CA CYS A 107 -7.40 11.34 1.90
C CYS A 107 -7.30 10.03 2.70
N GLY A 108 -8.23 9.11 2.51
CA GLY A 108 -8.33 7.90 3.32
C GLY A 108 -8.36 8.24 4.81
N PHE A 109 -7.45 7.67 5.60
CA PHE A 109 -7.34 7.96 7.04
C PHE A 109 -6.41 9.15 7.37
N SER A 110 -5.76 9.76 6.39
CA SER A 110 -5.00 10.99 6.58
C SER A 110 -5.92 12.22 6.59
N LEU A 111 -5.45 13.32 7.17
CA LEU A 111 -6.26 14.53 7.35
C LEU A 111 -6.09 15.51 6.18
N VAL A 112 -7.21 15.86 5.55
CA VAL A 112 -7.31 16.96 4.56
C VAL A 112 -6.82 18.29 5.15
N ASN A 113 -7.12 18.57 6.43
CA ASN A 113 -6.69 19.79 7.11
C ASN A 113 -5.48 19.52 8.01
N GLY A 114 -4.50 18.81 7.47
CA GLY A 114 -3.24 18.45 8.13
C GLY A 114 -2.19 19.56 8.10
N THR A 115 -1.01 19.25 8.62
CA THR A 115 0.19 20.07 8.46
C THR A 115 0.62 20.11 7.00
N ALA A 116 0.72 21.32 6.44
CA ALA A 116 1.23 21.52 5.09
C ALA A 116 2.70 21.08 4.96
N ARG A 117 3.04 20.50 3.80
CA ARG A 117 4.35 19.96 3.47
C ARG A 117 4.91 20.63 2.22
N ASP A 118 6.21 20.81 2.18
CA ASP A 118 6.85 21.24 0.93
C ASP A 118 6.69 20.16 -0.14
N LEU A 119 6.62 20.58 -1.39
CA LEU A 119 6.53 19.68 -2.54
C LEU A 119 7.82 18.84 -2.64
N PRO A 120 7.77 17.51 -2.48
CA PRO A 120 8.97 16.68 -2.47
C PRO A 120 9.47 16.39 -3.90
N ALA A 121 10.70 15.91 -4.05
CA ALA A 121 11.21 15.51 -5.38
C ALA A 121 10.58 14.21 -5.90
N GLU A 122 10.13 13.33 -5.00
CA GLU A 122 9.47 12.05 -5.28
C GLU A 122 8.46 11.77 -4.16
N VAL A 123 7.48 10.91 -4.44
CA VAL A 123 6.60 10.38 -3.40
C VAL A 123 7.22 9.10 -2.86
N GLU A 124 7.28 8.96 -1.53
CA GLU A 124 7.72 7.72 -0.90
C GLU A 124 6.54 7.00 -0.26
N TRP A 125 6.39 5.72 -0.56
CA TRP A 125 5.35 4.85 -0.03
C TRP A 125 5.97 3.68 0.74
N ASN A 126 5.62 3.53 2.01
CA ASN A 126 6.11 2.44 2.84
C ASN A 126 5.28 1.17 2.61
N GLN A 127 5.89 -0.02 2.60
CA GLN A 127 5.20 -1.32 2.49
C GLN A 127 4.30 -1.47 1.25
N LEU A 128 4.80 -1.07 0.08
CA LEU A 128 4.21 -1.41 -1.21
C LEU A 128 4.68 -2.85 -1.57
N THR A 129 3.88 -3.87 -1.24
CA THR A 129 4.34 -5.27 -1.20
C THR A 129 3.86 -6.11 -2.39
N SER A 130 4.71 -7.05 -2.84
CA SER A 130 4.42 -7.97 -3.96
C SER A 130 3.30 -8.98 -3.67
N SER A 131 2.85 -9.12 -2.43
CA SER A 131 1.65 -9.93 -2.13
C SER A 131 0.35 -9.16 -2.39
N HIS A 132 0.43 -7.87 -2.70
CA HIS A 132 -0.69 -6.94 -2.83
C HIS A 132 -0.60 -6.14 -4.16
N GLU A 133 -0.09 -6.77 -5.22
CA GLU A 133 0.08 -6.11 -6.53
C GLU A 133 -1.18 -5.41 -7.04
N GLY A 134 -0.94 -4.37 -7.84
CA GLY A 134 -1.99 -3.57 -8.47
C GLY A 134 -1.56 -2.12 -8.73
N PRO A 135 -2.42 -1.35 -9.40
CA PRO A 135 -2.08 -0.03 -9.93
C PRO A 135 -1.96 1.02 -8.82
N CYS A 136 -1.22 2.08 -9.11
CA CYS A 136 -1.19 3.27 -8.26
C CYS A 136 -1.09 4.55 -9.07
N GLU A 137 -1.52 5.65 -8.45
CA GLU A 137 -1.48 6.99 -9.05
C GLU A 137 -1.02 8.02 -8.00
N VAL A 138 -0.38 9.10 -8.47
CA VAL A 138 -0.16 10.32 -7.68
C VAL A 138 -0.84 11.49 -8.38
N TRP A 139 -1.49 12.30 -7.56
CA TRP A 139 -2.29 13.46 -7.95
C TRP A 139 -1.84 14.69 -7.20
N CYS A 140 -1.86 15.83 -7.89
CA CYS A 140 -1.77 17.14 -7.30
C CYS A 140 -3.06 17.88 -7.62
N ASP A 141 -3.86 18.14 -6.60
CA ASP A 141 -5.27 18.53 -6.72
C ASP A 141 -6.01 17.63 -7.73
N ASP A 142 -6.54 18.21 -8.82
CA ASP A 142 -7.28 17.50 -9.85
C ASP A 142 -6.40 17.00 -11.02
N THR A 143 -5.07 17.10 -10.91
CA THR A 143 -4.13 16.72 -11.97
C THR A 143 -3.39 15.43 -11.62
N ARG A 144 -3.56 14.39 -12.46
CA ARG A 144 -2.74 13.16 -12.37
C ARG A 144 -1.32 13.48 -12.83
N VAL A 145 -0.36 13.25 -11.95
CA VAL A 145 1.06 13.55 -12.17
C VAL A 145 1.94 12.30 -12.23
N PHE A 146 1.36 11.14 -11.91
CA PHE A 146 1.96 9.83 -12.06
C PHE A 146 0.86 8.77 -12.15
N GLU A 147 1.10 7.74 -12.95
CA GLU A 147 0.38 6.47 -12.91
C GLU A 147 1.38 5.35 -13.17
N ASP A 148 1.13 4.21 -12.57
CA ASP A 148 1.77 2.96 -12.98
C ASP A 148 0.78 1.80 -12.85
N TRP A 149 0.95 0.82 -13.74
CA TRP A 149 0.03 -0.29 -13.88
C TRP A 149 0.13 -1.29 -12.72
N ASN A 150 1.31 -1.45 -12.12
CA ASN A 150 1.57 -2.36 -11.01
C ASN A 150 2.76 -1.89 -10.15
N CYS A 151 2.48 -1.00 -9.20
CA CYS A 151 3.54 -0.32 -8.47
C CYS A 151 4.34 -1.27 -7.56
N ALA A 152 3.74 -2.36 -7.11
CA ALA A 152 4.42 -3.35 -6.25
C ALA A 152 5.46 -4.16 -7.01
N LEU A 153 5.26 -4.30 -8.33
CA LEU A 153 6.19 -4.97 -9.21
C LEU A 153 7.31 -4.00 -9.66
N ASP A 154 6.96 -2.77 -10.01
CA ASP A 154 7.89 -1.83 -10.64
C ASP A 154 8.70 -0.98 -9.64
N TYR A 155 8.22 -0.80 -8.41
CA TYR A 155 8.87 0.01 -7.35
C TYR A 155 9.19 -0.82 -6.10
N THR A 156 10.18 -1.71 -6.21
CA THR A 156 10.48 -2.73 -5.19
C THR A 156 11.32 -2.24 -3.99
N SER A 157 11.65 -0.95 -3.90
CA SER A 157 12.36 -0.42 -2.73
C SER A 157 11.42 -0.29 -1.53
N ASP A 158 11.95 -0.26 -0.31
CA ASP A 158 11.18 -0.01 0.92
C ASP A 158 11.85 1.10 1.73
N PRO A 159 11.32 2.34 1.70
CA PRO A 159 10.09 2.75 1.00
C PRO A 159 10.22 2.73 -0.54
N ALA A 160 9.08 2.51 -1.22
CA ALA A 160 8.95 2.61 -2.67
C ALA A 160 9.07 4.08 -3.08
N LYS A 161 9.86 4.36 -4.12
CA LYS A 161 10.12 5.72 -4.63
C LYS A 161 9.34 5.93 -5.92
N LEU A 162 8.20 6.61 -5.83
CA LEU A 162 7.32 6.87 -6.95
C LEU A 162 7.71 8.21 -7.61
N PRO A 163 8.22 8.19 -8.85
CA PRO A 163 8.50 9.42 -9.59
C PRO A 163 7.17 10.09 -9.95
N TYR A 164 7.17 11.41 -10.09
CA TYR A 164 6.00 12.12 -10.60
C TYR A 164 6.42 13.42 -11.27
N ASP A 165 5.52 13.99 -12.06
CA ASP A 165 5.76 15.27 -12.73
C ASP A 165 5.60 16.44 -11.74
N VAL A 166 6.66 16.71 -10.98
CA VAL A 166 6.73 17.81 -9.98
C VAL A 166 6.32 19.15 -10.59
N SER A 167 6.59 19.38 -11.89
CA SER A 167 6.26 20.64 -12.54
C SER A 167 4.75 20.90 -12.62
N LYS A 168 3.94 19.84 -12.72
CA LYS A 168 2.47 19.92 -12.72
C LYS A 168 1.87 20.14 -11.33
N CYS A 169 2.68 20.05 -10.28
CA CYS A 169 2.25 20.25 -8.89
C CYS A 169 2.58 21.63 -8.33
N GLN A 170 3.20 22.51 -9.12
CA GLN A 170 3.50 23.87 -8.67
C GLN A 170 2.21 24.63 -8.37
N GLY A 171 2.10 25.17 -7.15
CA GLY A 171 0.92 25.89 -6.69
C GLY A 171 -0.25 25.00 -6.25
N ALA A 172 -0.10 23.68 -6.30
CA ALA A 172 -1.14 22.76 -5.83
C ALA A 172 -1.32 22.82 -4.30
N PHE A 173 -2.53 22.51 -3.83
CA PHE A 173 -2.88 22.53 -2.40
C PHE A 173 -2.76 21.18 -1.72
N MET A 174 -2.92 20.11 -2.48
CA MET A 174 -2.94 18.75 -1.97
C MET A 174 -2.15 17.84 -2.89
N LEU A 175 -1.29 17.00 -2.31
CA LEU A 175 -0.80 15.80 -2.98
C LEU A 175 -1.59 14.61 -2.45
N THR A 176 -2.15 13.81 -3.35
CA THR A 176 -2.85 12.56 -3.04
C THR A 176 -2.16 11.40 -3.75
N SER A 177 -1.86 10.34 -3.02
CA SER A 177 -1.36 9.07 -3.57
C SER A 177 -2.36 7.98 -3.29
N ILE A 178 -2.69 7.18 -4.31
CA ILE A 178 -3.64 6.07 -4.22
C ILE A 178 -3.01 4.80 -4.76
N TRP A 179 -3.21 3.69 -4.06
CA TRP A 179 -2.82 2.35 -4.48
C TRP A 179 -4.00 1.39 -4.29
N LEU A 180 -4.21 0.51 -5.28
CA LEU A 180 -5.22 -0.53 -5.24
C LEU A 180 -4.56 -1.90 -5.19
N ALA A 181 -4.75 -2.62 -4.10
CA ALA A 181 -4.27 -3.99 -3.96
C ALA A 181 -5.30 -5.00 -4.47
N LEU A 182 -4.90 -5.81 -5.46
CA LEU A 182 -5.75 -6.70 -6.24
C LEU A 182 -5.59 -8.19 -5.89
N HIS A 183 -4.92 -8.50 -4.78
CA HIS A 183 -4.63 -9.88 -4.37
C HIS A 183 -5.88 -10.77 -4.16
N ALA A 184 -7.02 -10.18 -3.81
CA ALA A 184 -8.31 -10.86 -3.71
C ALA A 184 -9.47 -9.84 -3.67
N LEU A 185 -10.70 -10.33 -3.84
CA LEU A 185 -11.92 -9.56 -3.57
C LEU A 185 -12.32 -9.59 -2.08
N PRO A 186 -12.93 -8.51 -1.54
CA PRO A 186 -12.99 -7.19 -2.15
C PRO A 186 -11.60 -6.55 -2.24
N TRP A 187 -11.35 -5.77 -3.28
CA TRP A 187 -10.07 -5.09 -3.46
C TRP A 187 -9.87 -4.03 -2.38
N GLN A 188 -8.61 -3.80 -2.03
CA GLN A 188 -8.23 -2.92 -0.94
C GLN A 188 -7.68 -1.60 -1.49
N VAL A 189 -8.36 -0.50 -1.17
CA VAL A 189 -7.96 0.85 -1.55
C VAL A 189 -7.12 1.46 -0.43
N TYR A 190 -5.96 1.98 -0.79
CA TYR A 190 -5.10 2.77 0.09
C TYR A 190 -4.95 4.16 -0.50
N THR A 191 -5.65 5.14 0.08
CA THR A 191 -5.53 6.56 -0.31
C THR A 191 -4.93 7.35 0.83
N ASN A 192 -3.86 8.11 0.57
CA ASN A 192 -3.29 9.06 1.53
C ASN A 192 -3.10 10.42 0.85
N CYS A 193 -3.18 11.49 1.62
CA CYS A 193 -2.93 12.83 1.13
C CYS A 193 -2.06 13.63 2.12
N ALA A 194 -1.44 14.68 1.60
CA ALA A 194 -0.81 15.69 2.41
C ALA A 194 -1.11 17.08 1.81
N PRO A 195 -1.57 18.04 2.63
CA PRO A 195 -1.62 19.43 2.19
C PRO A 195 -0.22 19.91 1.82
N LEU A 196 -0.12 20.75 0.81
CA LEU A 196 1.13 21.30 0.30
C LEU A 196 1.29 22.77 0.70
N THR A 197 2.55 23.18 0.92
CA THR A 197 2.93 24.57 1.12
C THR A 197 2.86 25.31 -0.22
N GLY A 198 1.65 25.71 -0.64
CA GLY A 198 1.40 26.53 -1.83
C GLY A 198 1.11 27.99 -1.47
N ASP A 199 1.40 28.90 -2.41
CA ASP A 199 1.11 30.33 -2.39
C ASP A 199 -0.39 30.69 -2.31
N GLY A 200 -1.28 29.71 -2.36
CA GLY A 200 -2.71 29.85 -2.09
C GLY A 200 -3.21 29.13 -0.83
N SER A 201 -2.32 28.64 0.05
CA SER A 201 -2.72 28.18 1.40
C SER A 201 -3.11 29.39 2.25
N SER A 202 -4.19 30.06 1.84
CA SER A 202 -4.96 30.89 2.73
C SER A 202 -5.59 29.93 3.72
N SER A 203 -4.99 29.88 4.90
CA SER A 203 -5.62 29.44 6.13
C SER A 203 -7.10 29.81 6.06
N VAL A 204 -8.00 28.83 6.03
CA VAL A 204 -9.40 29.10 6.35
C VAL A 204 -9.44 29.45 7.82
N ASP A 205 -9.19 30.73 8.09
CA ASP A 205 -9.33 31.32 9.39
C ASP A 205 -10.82 31.21 9.77
N ALA A 206 -11.09 30.36 10.75
CA ALA A 206 -12.38 30.23 11.36
C ALA A 206 -12.64 31.47 12.23
N SER A 207 -12.93 32.61 11.62
CA SER A 207 -13.56 33.77 12.26
C SER A 207 -13.92 34.85 11.24
N ALA A 208 -15.20 34.92 10.84
CA ALA A 208 -15.84 36.19 10.52
C ALA A 208 -17.36 36.04 10.41
N VAL A 209 -18.05 36.45 11.47
CA VAL A 209 -19.38 37.06 11.38
C VAL A 209 -19.17 38.54 11.72
N GLY A 210 -19.59 39.45 10.84
CA GLY A 210 -19.74 40.87 11.18
C GLY A 210 -18.98 41.86 10.29
N ASP A 211 -19.58 42.15 9.15
CA ASP A 211 -19.96 43.48 8.61
C ASP A 211 -19.01 44.70 8.57
N GLU A 212 -19.05 45.29 7.38
CA GLU A 212 -18.90 46.69 6.96
C GLU A 212 -17.59 47.51 7.11
N SER A 213 -17.04 47.81 5.93
CA SER A 213 -16.87 49.16 5.35
C SER A 213 -15.55 49.93 5.50
N SER A 214 -15.13 50.42 4.33
CA SER A 214 -14.36 51.64 4.03
C SER A 214 -12.83 51.58 3.88
N THR A 215 -12.43 51.55 2.60
CA THR A 215 -11.39 52.31 1.89
C THR A 215 -10.42 53.19 2.71
N THR A 216 -9.11 53.06 2.49
CA THR A 216 -8.22 54.08 1.85
C THR A 216 -6.75 53.64 1.91
N SER A 217 -6.06 53.79 0.77
CA SER A 217 -4.63 53.59 0.57
C SER A 217 -3.77 54.70 1.20
N THR A 218 -2.61 54.35 1.77
CA THR A 218 -1.39 55.18 1.70
C THR A 218 -0.13 54.38 2.00
N THR A 219 0.93 54.81 1.32
CA THR A 219 2.27 54.26 1.15
C THR A 219 3.28 54.65 2.26
N THR A 220 4.43 53.95 2.21
CA THR A 220 5.82 54.32 2.58
C THR A 220 6.38 54.12 4.00
N THR A 221 7.22 53.07 4.11
CA THR A 221 8.69 53.11 4.38
C THR A 221 9.26 53.12 5.82
N SER A 222 10.03 52.05 6.08
CA SER A 222 11.27 51.87 6.88
C SER A 222 11.31 51.99 8.40
N ALA A 223 11.72 50.89 9.06
CA ALA A 223 12.87 50.78 9.98
C ALA A 223 13.05 49.30 10.39
N SER A 224 14.11 48.62 9.94
CA SER A 224 15.37 48.35 10.66
C SER A 224 15.28 47.48 11.93
N ALA A 225 15.85 46.28 11.77
CA ALA A 225 16.65 45.47 12.71
C ALA A 225 16.11 45.18 14.13
N SER A 226 15.89 43.88 14.41
CA SER A 226 16.18 43.33 15.74
C SER A 226 16.55 41.83 15.65
N THR A 227 17.81 41.57 15.99
CA THR A 227 18.42 40.39 16.62
C THR A 227 17.81 38.99 16.40
N ALA A 228 18.63 38.16 15.75
CA ALA A 228 18.58 36.70 15.80
C ALA A 228 18.72 36.19 17.23
N VAL A 229 17.88 35.22 17.59
CA VAL A 229 18.06 34.37 18.77
C VAL A 229 18.47 33.00 18.26
N GLU A 230 19.74 32.71 18.49
CA GLU A 230 20.40 31.43 18.30
C GLU A 230 19.87 30.46 19.37
N ALA A 231 19.14 29.44 18.95
CA ALA A 231 18.82 28.28 19.78
C ALA A 231 19.54 27.07 19.20
N SER A 232 20.76 26.87 19.69
CA SER A 232 21.54 25.65 19.56
C SER A 232 20.78 24.48 20.17
N PHE A 233 20.34 23.52 19.34
CA PHE A 233 20.06 22.16 19.79
C PHE A 233 21.25 21.28 19.39
N THR A 234 21.97 20.82 20.40
CA THR A 234 22.99 19.79 20.29
C THR A 234 22.32 18.44 20.01
N ASP A 235 22.45 17.95 18.79
CA ASP A 235 22.29 16.54 18.47
C ASP A 235 23.45 15.75 19.08
N ASP A 236 23.16 14.96 20.11
CA ASP A 236 23.98 13.82 20.50
C ASP A 236 23.26 12.58 19.97
N TYR A 237 23.59 12.19 18.74
CA TYR A 237 23.34 10.83 18.27
C TYR A 237 24.69 10.17 18.04
N THR A 238 25.14 9.49 19.09
CA THR A 238 26.26 8.56 19.04
C THR A 238 26.03 7.57 17.90
N THR A 239 27.02 7.48 17.02
CA THR A 239 27.20 6.40 16.08
C THR A 239 27.56 5.15 16.86
N SER A 240 26.82 4.06 16.65
CA SER A 240 27.26 2.72 17.02
C SER A 240 27.05 1.83 15.82
N GLU A 241 28.11 1.75 15.02
CA GLU A 241 28.40 0.58 14.19
C GLU A 241 28.50 -0.62 15.12
N ASP A 242 27.71 -1.65 14.88
CA ASP A 242 28.07 -3.01 15.27
C ASP A 242 27.69 -3.93 14.11
N GLU A 243 28.70 -4.25 13.30
CA GLU A 243 28.78 -5.53 12.62
C GLU A 243 28.58 -6.65 13.65
N TYR A 244 27.70 -7.60 13.34
CA TYR A 244 28.00 -8.99 13.69
C TYR A 244 27.43 -9.94 12.64
N ALA A 245 28.32 -10.42 11.80
CA ALA A 245 28.16 -11.70 11.14
C ALA A 245 28.19 -12.80 12.20
N SER A 246 27.18 -13.68 12.23
CA SER A 246 27.41 -15.05 12.67
C SER A 246 26.36 -16.01 12.14
N THR A 247 26.89 -17.04 11.50
CA THR A 247 26.29 -18.24 10.95
C THR A 247 25.74 -19.13 12.05
N ALA A 248 24.51 -19.63 11.92
CA ALA A 248 24.06 -20.80 12.66
C ALA A 248 23.10 -21.62 11.80
N ALA A 249 23.66 -22.64 11.15
CA ALA A 249 22.94 -23.73 10.53
C ALA A 249 22.07 -24.43 11.58
N THR A 250 20.77 -24.56 11.31
CA THR A 250 19.87 -25.43 12.07
C THR A 250 19.49 -26.63 11.22
N THR A 251 19.81 -27.79 11.76
CA THR A 251 19.59 -29.14 11.26
C THR A 251 18.12 -29.44 10.97
N ILE A 252 17.84 -29.91 9.75
CA ILE A 252 16.56 -30.47 9.34
C ILE A 252 16.37 -31.82 10.02
N ALA A 253 15.37 -31.94 10.90
CA ALA A 253 14.87 -33.22 11.36
C ALA A 253 14.01 -33.84 10.25
N THR A 254 14.51 -34.89 9.61
CA THR A 254 13.80 -35.65 8.59
C THR A 254 12.76 -36.56 9.25
N THR A 255 11.48 -36.19 9.19
CA THR A 255 10.36 -37.08 9.52
C THR A 255 10.12 -38.03 8.34
N GLY A 256 10.32 -39.33 8.58
CA GLY A 256 10.14 -40.39 7.59
C GLY A 256 8.68 -40.51 7.13
N ALA A 257 8.49 -40.49 5.81
CA ALA A 257 7.22 -40.79 5.15
C ALA A 257 6.82 -42.27 5.35
N PRO A 258 5.53 -42.60 5.55
CA PRO A 258 5.08 -43.98 5.57
C PRO A 258 5.11 -44.58 4.17
N ALA A 259 5.72 -45.76 4.04
CA ALA A 259 5.75 -46.56 2.83
C ALA A 259 4.35 -47.03 2.43
N THR A 260 3.95 -46.72 1.19
CA THR A 260 2.72 -47.19 0.56
C THR A 260 2.92 -48.63 0.08
N THR A 261 2.22 -49.60 0.66
CA THR A 261 2.15 -50.97 0.14
C THR A 261 1.08 -51.05 -0.94
N THR A 262 1.50 -51.12 -2.21
CA THR A 262 0.64 -51.44 -3.35
C THR A 262 0.31 -52.93 -3.33
N ALA A 263 -0.95 -53.27 -3.08
CA ALA A 263 -1.49 -54.60 -3.31
C ALA A 263 -2.13 -54.64 -4.71
N THR A 264 -1.62 -55.53 -5.56
CA THR A 264 -2.18 -55.89 -6.87
C THR A 264 -3.46 -56.71 -6.69
N PRO A 265 -4.60 -56.35 -7.31
CA PRO A 265 -5.67 -57.30 -7.53
C PRO A 265 -5.63 -57.90 -8.94
N THR A 266 -5.84 -59.20 -8.92
CA THR A 266 -5.93 -60.23 -9.95
C THR A 266 -6.80 -59.88 -11.18
N VAL A 267 -6.29 -60.25 -12.36
CA VAL A 267 -7.01 -60.30 -13.63
C VAL A 267 -8.00 -61.46 -13.61
N THR A 268 -9.29 -61.17 -13.80
CA THR A 268 -10.31 -62.18 -14.14
C THR A 268 -10.84 -61.91 -15.54
N SER A 269 -10.60 -62.89 -16.42
CA SER A 269 -11.11 -62.96 -17.78
C SER A 269 -12.64 -63.09 -17.80
N ALA A 270 -13.30 -62.30 -18.65
CA ALA A 270 -14.63 -62.62 -19.17
C ALA A 270 -14.68 -62.30 -20.67
N THR A 271 -14.92 -63.36 -21.43
CA THR A 271 -15.08 -63.43 -22.87
C THR A 271 -16.45 -62.88 -23.28
N THR A 272 -16.52 -61.98 -24.27
CA THR A 272 -17.57 -62.02 -25.30
C THR A 272 -17.06 -61.44 -26.60
N SER A 273 -17.09 -62.29 -27.62
CA SER A 273 -16.99 -61.94 -29.04
C SER A 273 -18.17 -61.06 -29.45
N ASP A 274 -17.96 -60.03 -30.26
CA ASP A 274 -18.44 -60.09 -31.64
C ASP A 274 -17.90 -58.96 -32.53
N LYS A 275 -17.75 -59.35 -33.80
CA LYS A 275 -17.05 -58.67 -34.89
C LYS A 275 -17.89 -57.54 -35.48
N CYS A 276 -17.23 -56.46 -35.89
CA CYS A 276 -17.37 -56.00 -37.27
C CYS A 276 -16.20 -55.14 -37.74
N SER A 277 -15.91 -55.28 -39.01
CA SER A 277 -14.60 -55.12 -39.64
C SER A 277 -14.48 -53.79 -40.41
N VAL A 278 -13.30 -53.17 -40.30
CA VAL A 278 -12.48 -52.64 -41.42
C VAL A 278 -13.13 -51.62 -42.39
N ARG A 279 -12.60 -50.39 -42.40
CA ARG A 279 -11.82 -49.89 -43.55
C ARG A 279 -11.02 -48.61 -43.23
N ARG A 280 -9.70 -48.76 -43.22
CA ARG A 280 -8.75 -47.67 -43.50
C ARG A 280 -8.91 -47.26 -44.96
N ASN A 281 -8.87 -45.96 -45.26
CA ASN A 281 -8.30 -45.51 -46.51
C ASN A 281 -7.43 -44.25 -46.31
N ARG A 282 -6.16 -44.43 -46.71
CA ARG A 282 -5.10 -43.44 -46.86
C ARG A 282 -5.31 -42.66 -48.17
N ARG A 283 -4.71 -41.45 -48.24
CA ARG A 283 -4.35 -40.59 -49.40
C ARG A 283 -5.02 -39.21 -49.28
N ASN A 284 -4.37 -38.06 -49.46
CA ASN A 284 -3.05 -37.73 -50.00
C ASN A 284 -2.63 -36.34 -49.48
N ARG A 285 -1.37 -36.18 -49.06
CA ARG A 285 -0.63 -34.92 -49.19
C ARG A 285 0.08 -34.94 -50.55
N ARG A 286 0.07 -33.83 -51.28
CA ARG A 286 1.15 -33.42 -52.20
C ARG A 286 1.01 -31.93 -52.56
N ASN A 287 2.15 -31.26 -52.44
CA ASN A 287 2.65 -30.02 -53.03
C ASN A 287 1.73 -28.81 -53.09
#